data_AF-H6V776-F1
#
_entry.id   AF-H6V776-F1
#
_cell.length_a   1.000
_cell.length_b   1.000
_cell.length_c   1.000
_cell.angle_alpha   90.00
_cell.angle_beta   90.00
_cell.angle_gamma   90.00
#
_symmetry.space_group_name_H-M   'P 1'
#
loop_
_entity.id
_entity.type
_entity.pdbx_description
1 polymer ?
#
loop_
_entity_poly.entity_id
_entity_poly.type
_entity_poly.pdbx_seq_one_letter_code
_entity_poly.pdbx_strand_id
1 'polypeptide(L)'
;MYRYLWSNGPKEGLEFADYSFEEHFGKQIASYPPRAVLFDYIEGRVLKAGVRNLIRFSTAVRWVEKAGDKFNVTVCHLPEDRTYTEEFDHVIVCSGHFSTPNVPYFPGFENFKGRVLHAHDFRDALEFKDKDILIVGTSYSAEDIGSQCWKYGCKSVTVSHRTAPMGFNWPDNWQEVPLLQKVEGNTAYFKDGTTKDVDAVILCTGYKHHFPFLPDDLRLKTANRLATADLYKGVAFVREPALFYLGMQDQWFT
;
A
#
# COMPACT_ATOMS: atom_id res chain seq x y z
N MET A 1 -5.57 -1.64 -3.21
CA MET A 1 -6.85 -1.07 -2.74
C MET A 1 -7.96 -2.11 -2.86
N TYR A 2 -9.04 -1.94 -2.10
CA TYR A 2 -10.16 -2.90 -2.00
C TYR A 2 -11.51 -2.22 -2.24
N ARG A 3 -12.56 -3.02 -2.40
CA ARG A 3 -13.94 -2.53 -2.42
C ARG A 3 -14.26 -1.83 -1.11
N TYR A 4 -15.11 -0.81 -1.20
CA TYR A 4 -15.56 -0.02 -0.06
C TYR A 4 -14.47 0.80 0.63
N LEU A 5 -13.31 1.01 0.00
CA LEU A 5 -12.29 1.92 0.51
C LEU A 5 -12.74 3.38 0.37
N TRP A 6 -12.59 4.15 1.45
CA TRP A 6 -12.82 5.59 1.53
C TRP A 6 -11.48 6.27 1.85
N SER A 7 -11.40 7.58 1.69
CA SER A 7 -10.27 8.35 2.21
C SER A 7 -10.10 8.04 3.70
N ASN A 8 -8.88 7.80 4.16
CA ASN A 8 -8.58 7.56 5.58
C ASN A 8 -8.26 8.87 6.34
N GLY A 9 -8.02 9.96 5.61
CA GLY A 9 -7.81 11.30 6.13
C GLY A 9 -8.88 12.28 5.64
N PRO A 10 -8.94 13.49 6.23
CA PRO A 10 -9.81 14.53 5.72
C PRO A 10 -9.35 14.98 4.33
N LYS A 11 -10.27 15.05 3.35
CA LYS A 11 -9.96 15.47 1.98
C LYS A 11 -9.33 16.87 1.93
N GLU A 12 -9.67 17.73 2.89
CA GLU A 12 -9.13 19.07 3.03
C GLU A 12 -7.61 19.06 3.27
N GLY A 13 -7.06 18.00 3.86
CA GLY A 13 -5.62 17.82 4.06
C GLY A 13 -4.86 17.39 2.79
N LEU A 14 -5.56 16.94 1.76
CA LEU A 14 -5.00 16.47 0.47
C LEU A 14 -5.54 17.25 -0.73
N GLU A 15 -6.27 18.35 -0.49
CA GLU A 15 -6.77 19.22 -1.54
C GLU A 15 -5.60 19.83 -2.32
N PHE A 16 -5.70 19.85 -3.66
CA PHE A 16 -4.64 20.40 -4.47
C PHE A 16 -4.70 21.92 -4.40
N ALA A 17 -3.57 22.54 -4.07
CA ALA A 17 -3.47 24.00 -3.95
C ALA A 17 -3.84 24.74 -5.24
N ASP A 18 -3.74 24.09 -6.39
CA ASP A 18 -4.00 24.63 -7.72
C ASP A 18 -5.31 24.13 -8.38
N TYR A 19 -6.09 23.30 -7.67
CA TYR A 19 -7.30 22.69 -8.21
C TYR A 19 -8.21 22.21 -7.07
N SER A 20 -9.20 23.00 -6.69
CA SER A 20 -10.04 22.67 -5.52
C SER A 20 -11.08 21.59 -5.79
N PHE A 21 -11.58 20.95 -4.72
CA PHE A 21 -12.72 20.03 -4.79
C PHE A 21 -13.97 20.70 -5.35
N GLU A 22 -14.21 21.97 -4.99
CA GLU A 22 -15.37 22.73 -5.46
C GLU A 22 -15.26 23.08 -6.95
N GLU A 23 -14.07 23.45 -7.43
CA GLU A 23 -13.82 23.64 -8.86
C GLU A 23 -14.13 22.37 -9.67
N HIS A 24 -13.69 21.21 -9.16
CA HIS A 24 -13.88 19.93 -9.85
C HIS A 24 -15.33 19.45 -9.83
N PHE A 25 -15.97 19.42 -8.65
CA PHE A 25 -17.30 18.83 -8.48
C PHE A 25 -18.46 19.82 -8.67
N GLY A 26 -18.18 21.13 -8.74
CA GLY A 26 -19.20 22.19 -8.82
C GLY A 26 -20.09 22.31 -7.58
N LYS A 27 -19.71 21.66 -6.49
CA LYS A 27 -20.39 21.67 -5.19
C LYS A 27 -19.47 21.19 -4.08
N GLN A 28 -19.85 21.49 -2.84
CA GLN A 28 -19.22 20.90 -1.66
C GLN A 28 -19.63 19.43 -1.50
N ILE A 29 -18.70 18.61 -1.00
CA ILE A 29 -18.89 17.20 -0.66
C ILE A 29 -18.38 16.92 0.76
N ALA A 30 -18.77 15.78 1.34
CA ALA A 30 -18.28 15.36 2.66
C ALA A 30 -16.74 15.16 2.69
N SER A 31 -16.13 15.20 3.87
CA SER A 31 -14.66 15.18 4.03
C SER A 31 -13.99 13.82 3.80
N TYR A 32 -14.76 12.73 3.77
CA TYR A 32 -14.25 11.38 3.51
C TYR A 32 -14.92 10.83 2.26
N PRO A 33 -14.42 11.14 1.06
CA PRO A 33 -14.98 10.59 -0.18
C PRO A 33 -14.54 9.13 -0.42
N PRO A 34 -15.38 8.30 -1.07
CA PRO A 34 -14.99 6.97 -1.55
C PRO A 34 -13.83 7.04 -2.57
N ARG A 35 -13.07 5.94 -2.71
CA ARG A 35 -11.96 5.81 -3.68
C ARG A 35 -12.29 6.32 -5.09
N ALA A 36 -13.48 5.99 -5.60
CA ALA A 36 -13.89 6.38 -6.95
C ALA A 36 -14.01 7.91 -7.11
N VAL A 37 -14.43 8.61 -6.06
CA VAL A 37 -14.58 10.08 -6.06
C VAL A 37 -13.20 10.75 -6.01
N LEU A 38 -12.26 10.26 -5.19
CA LEU A 38 -10.88 10.79 -5.22
C LEU A 38 -10.18 10.51 -6.54
N PHE A 39 -10.44 9.35 -7.16
CA PHE A 39 -9.89 9.05 -8.48
C PHE A 39 -10.37 10.05 -9.54
N ASP A 40 -11.67 10.35 -9.57
CA ASP A 40 -12.28 11.33 -10.47
C ASP A 40 -11.64 12.72 -10.30
N TYR A 41 -11.46 13.14 -9.04
CA TYR A 41 -10.79 14.41 -8.70
C TYR A 41 -9.33 14.47 -9.18
N ILE A 42 -8.55 13.40 -8.99
CA ILE A 42 -7.17 13.31 -9.49
C ILE A 42 -7.14 13.33 -11.02
N GLU A 43 -8.03 12.57 -11.67
CA GLU A 43 -8.13 12.48 -13.12
C GLU A 43 -8.51 13.83 -13.75
N GLY A 44 -9.47 14.55 -13.16
CA GLY A 44 -9.90 15.87 -13.63
C GLY A 44 -8.76 16.88 -13.74
N ARG A 45 -7.86 16.92 -12.75
CA ARG A 45 -6.71 17.84 -12.77
C ARG A 45 -5.76 17.54 -13.93
N VAL A 46 -5.40 16.26 -14.12
CA VAL A 46 -4.44 15.88 -15.18
C VAL A 46 -5.05 15.91 -16.58
N LEU A 47 -6.37 15.74 -16.70
CA LEU A 47 -7.11 15.98 -17.95
C LEU A 47 -7.06 17.46 -18.33
N LYS A 48 -7.30 18.37 -17.38
CA LYS A 48 -7.17 19.82 -17.58
C LYS A 48 -5.75 20.22 -18.00
N ALA A 49 -4.73 19.55 -17.46
CA ALA A 49 -3.33 19.79 -17.81
C ALA A 49 -2.92 19.24 -19.19
N GLY A 50 -3.71 18.35 -19.80
CA GLY A 50 -3.46 17.85 -21.15
C GLY A 50 -2.21 16.97 -21.31
N VAL A 51 -1.72 16.34 -20.23
CA VAL A 51 -0.44 15.61 -20.21
C VAL A 51 -0.52 14.14 -20.62
N ARG A 52 -1.73 13.64 -20.92
CA ARG A 52 -1.97 12.20 -21.14
C ARG A 52 -1.19 11.64 -22.34
N ASN A 53 -0.96 12.45 -23.37
CA ASN A 53 -0.19 12.07 -24.56
C ASN A 53 1.30 11.80 -24.28
N LEU A 54 1.82 12.20 -23.12
CA LEU A 54 3.19 11.90 -22.68
C LEU A 54 3.32 10.51 -22.05
N ILE A 55 2.21 9.84 -21.74
CA ILE A 55 2.18 8.58 -21.00
C ILE A 55 2.03 7.40 -21.96
N ARG A 56 2.92 6.42 -21.83
CA ARG A 56 2.80 5.11 -22.47
C ARG A 56 2.22 4.11 -21.48
N PHE A 57 0.91 3.88 -21.55
CA PHE A 57 0.23 2.88 -20.72
C PHE A 57 0.65 1.46 -21.10
N SER A 58 0.34 0.49 -20.22
CA SER A 58 0.66 -0.94 -20.41
C SER A 58 2.12 -1.20 -20.81
N THR A 59 3.02 -0.32 -20.37
CA THR A 59 4.45 -0.36 -20.67
C THR A 59 5.20 -0.47 -19.36
N ALA A 60 5.77 -1.65 -19.10
CA ALA A 60 6.48 -1.91 -17.85
C ALA A 60 7.98 -1.59 -18.01
N VAL A 61 8.53 -0.77 -17.11
CA VAL A 61 9.98 -0.59 -17.02
C VAL A 61 10.60 -1.91 -16.55
N ARG A 62 11.58 -2.41 -17.31
CA ARG A 62 12.30 -3.66 -17.04
C ARG A 62 13.67 -3.40 -16.45
N TRP A 63 14.37 -2.37 -16.93
CA TRP A 63 15.70 -2.05 -16.45
C TRP A 63 16.03 -0.57 -16.67
N VAL A 64 16.82 0.01 -15.77
CA VAL A 64 17.45 1.31 -15.92
C VAL A 64 18.92 1.15 -15.58
N GLU A 65 19.80 1.62 -16.44
CA GLU A 65 21.24 1.61 -16.19
C GLU A 65 21.88 2.92 -16.61
N LYS A 66 23.02 3.23 -16.01
CA LYS A 66 23.83 4.38 -16.40
C LYS A 66 24.63 4.04 -17.66
N ALA A 67 24.56 4.90 -18.67
CA ALA A 67 25.29 4.77 -19.93
C ALA A 67 26.02 6.09 -20.23
N GLY A 68 27.27 6.20 -19.74
CA GLY A 68 28.00 7.47 -19.75
C GLY A 68 27.25 8.53 -18.93
N ASP A 69 27.00 9.69 -19.54
CA ASP A 69 26.27 10.79 -18.88
C ASP A 69 24.73 10.62 -18.91
N LYS A 70 24.21 9.61 -19.61
CA LYS A 70 22.77 9.35 -19.77
C LYS A 70 22.30 8.08 -19.03
N PHE A 71 21.02 7.78 -19.15
CA PHE A 71 20.39 6.53 -18.71
C PHE A 71 19.81 5.79 -19.89
N ASN A 72 20.05 4.48 -19.95
CA ASN A 72 19.28 3.59 -20.80
C ASN A 72 18.10 3.05 -20.00
N VAL A 73 16.89 3.25 -20.50
CA VAL A 73 15.65 2.73 -19.89
C VAL A 73 15.05 1.68 -20.82
N THR A 74 15.14 0.43 -20.41
CA THR A 74 14.55 -0.70 -21.11
C THR A 74 13.13 -0.94 -20.61
N VAL A 75 12.18 -0.98 -21.52
CA VAL A 75 10.75 -1.15 -21.24
C VAL A 75 10.16 -2.27 -22.09
N CYS A 76 9.05 -2.85 -21.62
CA CYS A 76 8.28 -3.85 -22.34
C CYS A 76 6.84 -3.34 -22.52
N HIS A 77 6.43 -3.10 -23.76
CA HIS A 77 5.04 -2.84 -24.12
C HIS A 77 4.27 -4.17 -24.09
N LEU A 78 3.49 -4.36 -23.03
CA LEU A 78 2.87 -5.64 -22.70
C LEU A 78 1.87 -6.15 -23.75
N PRO A 79 1.01 -5.29 -24.37
CA PRO A 79 0.05 -5.76 -25.38
C PRO A 79 0.71 -6.33 -26.64
N GLU A 80 1.88 -5.82 -27.02
CA GLU A 80 2.62 -6.26 -28.22
C GLU A 80 3.76 -7.23 -27.87
N ASP A 81 3.98 -7.53 -26.59
CA ASP A 81 5.15 -8.25 -26.07
C ASP A 81 6.49 -7.71 -26.63
N ARG A 82 6.57 -6.39 -26.78
CA ARG A 82 7.69 -5.72 -27.46
C ARG A 82 8.58 -5.02 -26.45
N THR A 83 9.85 -5.43 -26.41
CA THR A 83 10.87 -4.80 -25.57
C THR A 83 11.75 -3.85 -26.39
N TYR A 84 12.01 -2.67 -25.85
CA TYR A 84 12.89 -1.67 -26.45
C TYR A 84 13.56 -0.81 -25.38
N THR A 85 14.60 -0.08 -25.77
CA THR A 85 15.39 0.79 -24.89
C THR A 85 15.43 2.20 -25.47
N GLU A 86 15.33 3.19 -24.60
CA GLU A 86 15.47 4.61 -24.95
C GLU A 86 16.46 5.29 -23.99
N GLU A 87 17.11 6.34 -24.49
CA GLU A 87 18.06 7.14 -23.72
C GLU A 87 17.37 8.35 -23.07
N PHE A 88 17.75 8.66 -21.83
CA PHE A 88 17.26 9.83 -21.10
C PHE A 88 18.41 10.51 -20.36
N ASP A 89 18.39 11.84 -20.30
CA ASP A 89 19.34 12.61 -19.48
C ASP A 89 19.02 12.51 -17.98
N HIS A 90 17.72 12.35 -17.65
CA HIS A 90 17.21 12.23 -16.29
C HIS A 90 16.21 11.09 -16.16
N VAL A 91 16.15 10.48 -14.97
CA VAL A 91 15.13 9.49 -14.62
C VAL A 91 14.45 9.92 -13.31
N ILE A 92 13.12 9.89 -13.27
CA ILE A 92 12.33 10.19 -12.07
C ILE A 92 11.48 8.96 -11.71
N VAL A 93 11.85 8.28 -10.64
CA VAL A 93 11.19 7.05 -10.16
C VAL A 93 9.97 7.41 -9.32
N CYS A 94 8.78 7.14 -9.87
CA CYS A 94 7.48 7.39 -9.24
C CYS A 94 6.68 6.09 -9.04
N SER A 95 7.35 4.94 -8.85
CA SER A 95 6.72 3.62 -8.83
C SER A 95 5.97 3.26 -7.54
N GLY A 96 5.99 4.15 -6.54
CA GLY A 96 5.41 3.91 -5.22
C GLY A 96 6.17 2.86 -4.39
N HIS A 97 5.70 2.65 -3.16
CA HIS A 97 6.29 1.68 -2.22
C HIS A 97 5.26 0.88 -1.39
N PHE A 98 3.96 1.04 -1.68
CA PHE A 98 2.86 0.29 -1.04
C PHE A 98 2.26 -0.82 -1.93
N SER A 99 3.11 -1.51 -2.69
CA SER A 99 2.70 -2.57 -3.63
C SER A 99 3.42 -3.89 -3.41
N THR A 100 4.69 -3.90 -2.98
CA THR A 100 5.42 -5.15 -2.69
C THR A 100 5.24 -5.53 -1.22
N PRO A 101 4.48 -6.60 -0.90
CA PRO A 101 4.07 -6.88 0.46
C PRO A 101 5.24 -7.35 1.34
N ASN A 102 5.17 -7.01 2.63
CA ASN A 102 6.01 -7.63 3.65
C ASN A 102 5.24 -8.80 4.28
N VAL A 103 5.53 -10.01 3.83
CA VAL A 103 4.81 -11.24 4.23
C VAL A 103 5.69 -12.09 5.16
N PRO A 104 5.64 -11.87 6.49
CA PRO A 104 6.36 -12.72 7.43
C PRO A 104 5.72 -14.11 7.51
N TYR A 105 6.56 -15.12 7.70
CA TYR A 105 6.12 -16.48 8.02
C TYR A 105 5.83 -16.60 9.53
N PHE A 106 4.74 -17.29 9.87
CA PHE A 106 4.47 -17.78 11.22
C PHE A 106 4.33 -19.31 11.19
N PRO A 107 4.89 -20.03 12.18
CA PRO A 107 4.77 -21.49 12.26
C PRO A 107 3.32 -21.96 12.15
N GLY A 108 3.09 -22.98 11.31
CA GLY A 108 1.78 -23.62 11.14
C GLY A 108 0.89 -23.02 10.06
N PHE A 109 1.28 -21.91 9.43
CA PHE A 109 0.54 -21.35 8.28
C PHE A 109 0.40 -22.34 7.12
N GLU A 110 1.37 -23.21 6.90
CA GLU A 110 1.32 -24.27 5.89
C GLU A 110 0.25 -25.34 6.15
N ASN A 111 -0.23 -25.45 7.40
CA ASN A 111 -1.24 -26.42 7.82
C ASN A 111 -2.58 -25.74 8.19
N PHE A 112 -2.66 -24.41 8.14
CA PHE A 112 -3.88 -23.67 8.41
C PHE A 112 -4.92 -23.96 7.32
N LYS A 113 -6.14 -24.33 7.72
CA LYS A 113 -7.19 -24.73 6.78
C LYS A 113 -7.96 -23.55 6.20
N GLY A 114 -7.88 -22.39 6.85
CA GLY A 114 -8.50 -21.15 6.41
C GLY A 114 -7.65 -20.39 5.38
N ARG A 115 -8.13 -19.22 4.99
CA ARG A 115 -7.40 -18.35 4.06
C ARG A 115 -6.33 -17.55 4.79
N VAL A 116 -5.09 -17.61 4.31
CA VAL A 116 -4.04 -16.64 4.67
C VAL A 116 -3.81 -15.71 3.50
N LEU A 117 -3.85 -14.40 3.72
CA LEU A 117 -3.55 -13.40 2.69
C LEU A 117 -2.88 -12.17 3.28
N HIS A 118 -2.15 -11.42 2.46
CA HIS A 118 -1.68 -10.07 2.81
C HIS A 118 -2.75 -9.03 2.48
N ALA A 119 -2.75 -7.89 3.18
CA ALA A 119 -3.60 -6.73 2.89
C ALA A 119 -3.53 -6.26 1.43
N HIS A 120 -2.39 -6.52 0.76
CA HIS A 120 -2.19 -6.26 -0.66
C HIS A 120 -3.21 -6.99 -1.55
N ASP A 121 -3.60 -8.20 -1.17
CA ASP A 121 -4.49 -9.10 -1.92
C ASP A 121 -5.93 -9.09 -1.43
N PHE A 122 -6.22 -8.35 -0.35
CA PHE A 122 -7.58 -8.14 0.13
C PHE A 122 -8.39 -7.34 -0.90
N ARG A 123 -9.63 -7.78 -1.19
CA ARG A 123 -10.49 -7.17 -2.23
C ARG A 123 -11.91 -6.90 -1.77
N ASP A 124 -12.58 -7.85 -1.12
CA ASP A 124 -13.99 -7.71 -0.71
C ASP A 124 -14.20 -8.26 0.71
N ALA A 125 -14.70 -7.41 1.60
CA ALA A 125 -14.97 -7.75 2.99
C ALA A 125 -16.09 -8.80 3.15
N LEU A 126 -17.01 -8.89 2.18
CA LEU A 126 -18.12 -9.86 2.22
C LEU A 126 -17.63 -11.32 2.18
N GLU A 127 -16.40 -11.57 1.72
CA GLU A 127 -15.77 -12.89 1.79
C GLU A 127 -15.64 -13.41 3.24
N PHE A 128 -15.56 -12.49 4.20
CA PHE A 128 -15.36 -12.77 5.62
C PHE A 128 -16.63 -12.61 6.44
N LYS A 129 -17.80 -12.47 5.79
CA LYS A 129 -19.08 -12.46 6.47
C LYS A 129 -19.26 -13.75 7.30
N ASP A 130 -19.75 -13.60 8.52
CA ASP A 130 -19.98 -14.67 9.50
C ASP A 130 -18.72 -15.45 9.94
N LYS A 131 -17.51 -14.96 9.59
CA LYS A 131 -16.22 -15.59 9.93
C LYS A 131 -15.50 -14.91 11.10
N ASP A 132 -14.74 -15.70 11.85
CA ASP A 132 -13.79 -15.22 12.85
C ASP A 132 -12.45 -14.87 12.18
N ILE A 133 -12.08 -13.59 12.11
CA ILE A 133 -10.87 -13.14 11.41
C ILE A 133 -9.73 -12.76 12.36
N LEU A 134 -8.51 -13.18 12.01
CA LEU A 134 -7.27 -12.71 12.61
C LEU A 134 -6.60 -11.68 11.69
N ILE A 135 -6.32 -10.50 12.21
CA ILE A 135 -5.48 -9.49 11.57
C ILE A 135 -4.14 -9.44 12.29
N VAL A 136 -3.04 -9.47 11.54
CA VAL A 136 -1.69 -9.31 12.10
C VAL A 136 -1.12 -7.96 11.68
N GLY A 137 -0.90 -7.05 12.63
CA GLY A 137 -0.43 -5.68 12.39
C GLY A 137 -1.30 -4.63 13.09
N THR A 138 -0.74 -3.43 13.32
CA THR A 138 -1.37 -2.34 14.10
C THR A 138 -1.18 -0.96 13.46
N SER A 139 -1.44 -0.86 12.16
CA SER A 139 -1.41 0.41 11.43
C SER A 139 -2.62 0.49 10.49
N TYR A 140 -2.67 1.48 9.59
CA TYR A 140 -3.85 1.83 8.78
C TYR A 140 -4.53 0.63 8.10
N SER A 141 -3.75 -0.30 7.52
CA SER A 141 -4.32 -1.50 6.90
C SER A 141 -5.11 -2.36 7.90
N ALA A 142 -4.61 -2.52 9.13
CA ALA A 142 -5.26 -3.33 10.15
C ALA A 142 -6.55 -2.66 10.65
N GLU A 143 -6.48 -1.34 10.89
CA GLU A 143 -7.61 -0.52 11.28
C GLU A 143 -8.73 -0.55 10.23
N ASP A 144 -8.44 -0.20 8.98
CA ASP A 144 -9.49 -0.06 7.97
C ASP A 144 -9.98 -1.43 7.48
N ILE A 145 -9.10 -2.40 7.19
CA ILE A 145 -9.56 -3.73 6.74
C ILE A 145 -10.38 -4.42 7.84
N GLY A 146 -9.97 -4.32 9.11
CA GLY A 146 -10.78 -4.79 10.22
C GLY A 146 -12.13 -4.09 10.28
N SER A 147 -12.16 -2.77 10.07
CA SER A 147 -13.39 -1.97 10.04
C SER A 147 -14.31 -2.35 8.89
N GLN A 148 -13.76 -2.65 7.70
CA GLN A 148 -14.55 -3.16 6.58
C GLN A 148 -15.14 -4.54 6.93
N CYS A 149 -14.33 -5.48 7.39
CA CYS A 149 -14.84 -6.80 7.77
C CYS A 149 -15.93 -6.71 8.85
N TRP A 150 -15.74 -5.86 9.86
CA TRP A 150 -16.74 -5.59 10.90
C TRP A 150 -18.04 -5.03 10.30
N LYS A 151 -17.94 -3.95 9.50
CA LYS A 151 -19.07 -3.30 8.84
C LYS A 151 -19.85 -4.24 7.91
N TYR A 152 -19.17 -5.14 7.23
CA TYR A 152 -19.75 -6.08 6.28
C TYR A 152 -20.08 -7.46 6.89
N GLY A 153 -20.04 -7.57 8.22
CA GLY A 153 -20.69 -8.66 8.97
C GLY A 153 -19.80 -9.85 9.26
N CYS A 154 -18.49 -9.69 9.46
CA CYS A 154 -17.69 -10.76 10.08
C CYS A 154 -18.19 -11.07 11.49
N LYS A 155 -18.00 -12.30 11.95
CA LYS A 155 -18.44 -12.75 13.28
C LYS A 155 -17.60 -12.11 14.39
N SER A 156 -16.28 -12.14 14.28
CA SER A 156 -15.39 -11.41 15.18
C SER A 156 -14.08 -10.98 14.52
N VAL A 157 -13.48 -9.93 15.07
CA VAL A 157 -12.16 -9.44 14.68
C VAL A 157 -11.18 -9.67 15.83
N THR A 158 -9.99 -10.17 15.54
CA THR A 158 -8.89 -10.26 16.50
C THR A 158 -7.65 -9.65 15.87
N VAL A 159 -7.09 -8.62 16.49
CA VAL A 159 -5.89 -7.94 15.99
C VAL A 159 -4.69 -8.33 16.86
N SER A 160 -3.71 -8.97 16.24
CA SER A 160 -2.45 -9.35 16.88
C SER A 160 -1.39 -8.26 16.70
N HIS A 161 -0.87 -7.71 17.80
CA HIS A 161 0.14 -6.66 17.80
C HIS A 161 1.53 -7.14 18.22
N ARG A 162 2.58 -6.64 17.55
CA ARG A 162 3.98 -7.00 17.89
C ARG A 162 4.57 -6.18 19.03
N THR A 163 4.31 -4.88 19.02
CA THR A 163 5.02 -3.91 19.86
C THR A 163 4.06 -3.18 20.79
N ALA A 164 3.04 -2.53 20.23
CA ALA A 164 2.02 -1.82 20.99
C ALA A 164 0.64 -2.08 20.37
N PRO A 165 -0.42 -2.17 21.20
CA PRO A 165 -1.80 -2.19 20.71
C PRO A 165 -2.15 -0.88 19.99
N MET A 166 -3.19 -0.91 19.14
CA MET A 166 -3.75 0.32 18.55
C MET A 166 -4.49 1.13 19.62
N GLY A 167 -5.21 0.46 20.52
CA GLY A 167 -5.77 1.08 21.73
C GLY A 167 -7.03 1.90 21.50
N PHE A 168 -7.76 1.65 20.41
CA PHE A 168 -9.05 2.29 20.16
C PHE A 168 -10.17 1.68 21.02
N ASN A 169 -11.30 2.38 21.13
CA ASN A 169 -12.51 1.85 21.75
C ASN A 169 -13.26 0.95 20.75
N TRP A 170 -12.89 -0.32 20.73
CA TRP A 170 -13.40 -1.29 19.76
C TRP A 170 -14.86 -1.73 20.03
N PRO A 171 -15.61 -2.15 18.99
CA PRO A 171 -16.88 -2.84 19.15
C PRO A 171 -16.74 -4.15 19.94
N ASP A 172 -17.84 -4.63 20.54
CA ASP A 172 -17.85 -5.81 21.42
C ASP A 172 -17.24 -7.09 20.81
N ASN A 173 -17.34 -7.26 19.49
CA ASN A 173 -16.82 -8.43 18.77
C ASN A 173 -15.43 -8.19 18.16
N TRP A 174 -14.70 -7.18 18.61
CA TRP A 174 -13.34 -6.87 18.18
C TRP A 174 -12.41 -6.77 19.39
N GLN A 175 -11.33 -7.55 19.36
CA GLN A 175 -10.33 -7.57 20.43
C GLN A 175 -8.90 -7.41 19.91
N GLU A 176 -8.02 -6.90 20.77
CA GLU A 176 -6.57 -6.87 20.52
C GLU A 176 -5.85 -7.89 21.40
N VAL A 177 -4.87 -8.57 20.82
CA VAL A 177 -4.05 -9.58 21.48
C VAL A 177 -2.57 -9.38 21.17
N PRO A 178 -1.65 -9.84 22.03
CA PRO A 178 -0.22 -9.84 21.73
C PRO A 178 0.14 -10.70 20.50
N LEU A 179 1.40 -10.61 20.08
CA LEU A 179 1.90 -11.21 18.85
C LEU A 179 1.56 -12.70 18.73
N LEU A 180 0.93 -13.06 17.60
CA LEU A 180 0.79 -14.43 17.12
C LEU A 180 2.13 -15.18 17.18
N GLN A 181 2.15 -16.34 17.81
CA GLN A 181 3.34 -17.19 17.89
C GLN A 181 3.29 -18.30 16.85
N LYS A 182 2.12 -18.93 16.68
CA LYS A 182 1.90 -20.04 15.76
C LYS A 182 0.40 -20.27 15.53
N VAL A 183 0.09 -21.13 14.57
CA VAL A 183 -1.25 -21.68 14.35
C VAL A 183 -1.17 -23.21 14.37
N GLU A 184 -2.12 -23.88 15.01
CA GLU A 184 -2.27 -25.34 14.92
C GLU A 184 -3.71 -25.67 14.53
N GLY A 185 -3.93 -26.30 13.37
CA GLY A 185 -5.27 -26.44 12.82
C GLY A 185 -5.86 -25.06 12.50
N ASN A 186 -6.92 -24.66 13.21
CA ASN A 186 -7.51 -23.32 13.12
C ASN A 186 -7.24 -22.45 14.37
N THR A 187 -6.54 -22.99 15.37
CA THR A 187 -6.29 -22.32 16.64
C THR A 187 -5.03 -21.47 16.55
N ALA A 188 -5.18 -20.16 16.67
CA ALA A 188 -4.10 -19.20 16.81
C ALA A 188 -3.63 -19.13 18.28
N TYR A 189 -2.31 -19.13 18.48
CA TYR A 189 -1.69 -19.01 19.81
C TYR A 189 -0.94 -17.69 19.92
N PHE A 190 -1.20 -16.92 20.97
CA PHE A 190 -0.63 -15.59 21.17
C PHE A 190 0.44 -15.57 22.27
N LYS A 191 1.26 -14.51 22.29
CA LYS A 191 2.42 -14.40 23.18
C LYS A 191 2.08 -14.44 24.68
N ASP A 192 0.88 -14.04 25.07
CA ASP A 192 0.40 -14.09 26.46
C ASP A 192 -0.15 -15.45 26.88
N GLY A 193 -0.11 -16.45 25.99
CA GLY A 193 -0.63 -17.80 26.23
C GLY A 193 -2.12 -17.95 25.93
N THR A 194 -2.82 -16.88 25.54
CA THR A 194 -4.21 -16.99 25.07
C THR A 194 -4.27 -17.65 23.70
N THR A 195 -5.44 -18.21 23.39
CA THR A 195 -5.70 -18.87 22.11
C THR A 195 -7.06 -18.47 21.56
N LYS A 196 -7.22 -18.58 20.23
CA LYS A 196 -8.50 -18.35 19.57
C LYS A 196 -8.58 -19.13 18.26
N ASP A 197 -9.72 -19.77 18.02
CA ASP A 197 -10.03 -20.33 16.70
C ASP A 197 -10.39 -19.22 15.72
N VAL A 198 -9.82 -19.30 14.52
CA VAL A 198 -10.01 -18.31 13.46
C VAL A 198 -10.18 -18.99 12.09
N ASP A 199 -10.98 -18.38 11.23
CA ASP A 199 -11.31 -18.88 9.89
C ASP A 199 -10.43 -18.28 8.79
N ALA A 200 -9.83 -17.11 9.05
CA ALA A 200 -8.94 -16.44 8.12
C ALA A 200 -7.87 -15.60 8.84
N VAL A 201 -6.72 -15.44 8.19
CA VAL A 201 -5.61 -14.61 8.65
C VAL A 201 -5.28 -13.57 7.58
N ILE A 202 -5.40 -12.29 7.94
CA ILE A 202 -5.06 -11.15 7.10
C ILE A 202 -3.79 -10.47 7.64
N LEU A 203 -2.69 -10.59 6.90
CA LEU A 203 -1.42 -9.96 7.23
C LEU A 203 -1.45 -8.49 6.82
N CYS A 204 -1.59 -7.60 7.79
CA CYS A 204 -1.52 -6.15 7.64
C CYS A 204 -0.12 -5.65 8.03
N THR A 205 0.90 -6.32 7.48
CA THR A 205 2.31 -6.26 7.93
C THR A 205 3.18 -5.31 7.09
N GLY A 206 2.54 -4.43 6.32
CA GLY A 206 3.18 -3.35 5.58
C GLY A 206 3.80 -3.79 4.26
N TYR A 207 4.68 -2.95 3.72
CA TYR A 207 5.26 -3.11 2.39
C TYR A 207 6.77 -2.87 2.42
N LYS A 208 7.43 -3.14 1.29
CA LYS A 208 8.85 -2.94 1.08
C LYS A 208 9.07 -1.94 -0.05
N HIS A 209 10.07 -1.07 0.09
CA HIS A 209 10.68 -0.38 -1.05
C HIS A 209 11.35 -1.43 -1.94
N HIS A 210 10.80 -1.63 -3.13
CA HIS A 210 11.24 -2.67 -4.06
C HIS A 210 11.28 -2.13 -5.49
N PHE A 211 12.48 -2.15 -6.07
CA PHE A 211 12.75 -1.62 -7.40
C PHE A 211 13.48 -2.70 -8.23
N PRO A 212 12.74 -3.68 -8.79
CA PRO A 212 13.35 -4.80 -9.50
C PRO A 212 14.01 -4.37 -10.83
N PHE A 213 13.68 -3.18 -11.31
CA PHE A 213 14.19 -2.59 -12.55
C PHE A 213 15.43 -1.71 -12.33
N LEU A 214 16.01 -1.69 -11.12
CA LEU A 214 17.20 -0.88 -10.80
C LEU A 214 18.37 -1.75 -10.32
N PRO A 215 19.59 -1.51 -10.84
CA PRO A 215 20.83 -2.06 -10.30
C PRO A 215 21.16 -1.46 -8.92
N ASP A 216 22.04 -2.11 -8.17
CA ASP A 216 22.35 -1.78 -6.78
C ASP A 216 22.88 -0.36 -6.55
N ASP A 217 23.62 0.18 -7.52
CA ASP A 217 24.17 1.52 -7.52
C ASP A 217 23.10 2.61 -7.67
N LEU A 218 22.04 2.34 -8.45
CA LEU A 218 20.89 3.25 -8.66
C LEU A 218 19.72 3.00 -7.70
N ARG A 219 19.70 1.85 -7.01
CA ARG A 219 18.55 1.40 -6.21
C ARG A 219 18.53 2.03 -4.82
N LEU A 220 17.46 2.76 -4.53
CA LEU A 220 17.16 3.27 -3.19
C LEU A 220 16.96 2.09 -2.21
N LYS A 221 17.69 2.12 -1.08
CA LYS A 221 17.53 1.18 0.03
C LYS A 221 17.16 1.98 1.27
N THR A 222 15.94 1.81 1.77
CA THR A 222 15.42 2.64 2.86
C THR A 222 14.32 1.93 3.65
N ALA A 223 14.05 2.43 4.85
CA ALA A 223 12.89 2.03 5.63
C ALA A 223 11.69 2.91 5.27
N ASN A 224 10.47 2.45 5.55
CA ASN A 224 9.30 3.31 5.47
C ASN A 224 9.30 4.30 6.66
N ARG A 225 9.60 5.58 6.39
CA ARG A 225 9.71 6.66 7.37
C ARG A 225 9.58 8.03 6.68
N LEU A 226 9.36 9.09 7.47
CA LEU A 226 9.21 10.46 6.94
C LEU A 226 10.48 11.02 6.29
N ALA A 227 11.66 10.71 6.85
CA ALA A 227 12.95 11.12 6.32
C ALA A 227 13.61 9.95 5.58
N THR A 228 13.31 9.81 4.29
CA THR A 228 13.87 8.77 3.42
C THR A 228 15.39 8.91 3.31
N ALA A 229 16.09 7.77 3.41
CA ALA A 229 17.54 7.71 3.28
C ALA A 229 18.01 8.09 1.87
N ASP A 230 19.25 8.58 1.74
CA ASP A 230 19.93 8.78 0.44
C ASP A 230 19.22 9.72 -0.55
N LEU A 231 18.27 10.55 -0.10
CA LEU A 231 17.58 11.54 -0.93
C LEU A 231 17.85 12.97 -0.46
N TYR A 232 18.67 13.71 -1.20
CA TYR A 232 18.82 15.15 -1.02
C TYR A 232 17.47 15.84 -1.24
N LYS A 233 17.07 16.67 -0.26
CA LYS A 233 15.75 17.32 -0.20
C LYS A 233 14.58 16.35 -0.33
N GLY A 234 14.80 15.06 -0.01
CA GLY A 234 13.78 14.02 -0.13
C GLY A 234 13.46 13.58 -1.56
N VAL A 235 14.22 14.04 -2.57
CA VAL A 235 13.93 13.71 -3.98
C VAL A 235 15.15 13.33 -4.82
N ALA A 236 16.31 13.99 -4.68
CA ALA A 236 17.46 13.74 -5.55
C ALA A 236 18.35 12.66 -4.94
N PHE A 237 18.66 11.61 -5.70
CA PHE A 237 19.44 10.49 -5.17
C PHE A 237 20.90 10.88 -5.00
N VAL A 238 21.43 10.74 -3.77
CA VAL A 238 22.74 11.32 -3.41
C VAL A 238 23.92 10.70 -4.18
N ARG A 239 23.79 9.47 -4.67
CA ARG A 239 24.84 8.77 -5.44
C ARG A 239 24.80 9.08 -6.94
N GLU A 240 23.66 9.49 -7.46
CA GLU A 240 23.45 9.82 -8.87
C GLU A 240 22.40 10.96 -8.95
N PRO A 241 22.84 12.23 -8.90
CA PRO A 241 21.91 13.37 -8.79
C PRO A 241 21.02 13.60 -10.02
N ALA A 242 21.28 12.93 -11.15
CA ALA A 242 20.37 12.94 -12.31
C ALA A 242 19.22 11.91 -12.18
N LEU A 243 19.24 11.07 -11.15
CA LEU A 243 18.17 10.15 -10.75
C LEU A 243 17.39 10.72 -9.56
N PHE A 244 16.07 10.80 -9.70
CA PHE A 244 15.16 11.32 -8.69
C PHE A 244 14.16 10.25 -8.25
N TYR A 245 13.63 10.42 -7.03
CA TYR A 245 12.57 9.60 -6.47
C TYR A 245 11.46 10.52 -5.93
N LEU A 246 10.20 10.23 -6.26
CA LEU A 246 9.05 10.97 -5.74
C LEU A 246 8.18 10.09 -4.85
N GLY A 247 7.75 10.62 -3.70
CA GLY A 247 6.79 9.96 -2.81
C GLY A 247 7.32 8.69 -2.12
N MET A 248 8.64 8.60 -1.88
CA MET A 248 9.26 7.44 -1.21
C MET A 248 9.25 7.55 0.32
N GLN A 249 8.74 8.65 0.86
CA GLN A 249 8.49 8.87 2.28
C GLN A 249 7.25 8.09 2.72
N ASP A 250 7.20 7.77 4.01
CA ASP A 250 5.95 7.41 4.67
C ASP A 250 4.97 8.59 4.63
N GLN A 251 3.67 8.30 4.57
CA GLN A 251 2.63 9.31 4.36
C GLN A 251 1.47 9.04 5.33
N TRP A 252 1.11 10.04 6.13
CA TRP A 252 0.06 9.91 7.15
C TRP A 252 -1.36 10.13 6.59
N PHE A 253 -1.49 10.87 5.48
CA PHE A 253 -2.76 11.08 4.77
C PHE A 253 -2.56 10.74 3.29
N THR A 254 -3.22 9.67 2.79
CA THR A 254 -3.07 9.17 1.40
C THR A 254 -4.34 8.57 0.85
#